data_AF-X1I8M5-F1
#
_entry.id   AF-X1I8M5-F1
#
_cell.length_a   1.000
_cell.length_b   1.000
_cell.length_c   1.000
_cell.angle_alpha   90.00
_cell.angle_beta   90.00
_cell.angle_gamma   90.00
#
_symmetry.space_group_name_H-M   'P 1'
#
loop_
_entity.id
_entity.type
_entity.pdbx_description
1 polymer ?
#
loop_
_entity_poly.entity_id
_entity_poly.type
_entity_poly.pdbx_seq_one_letter_code
_entity_poly.pdbx_strand_id
1 'polypeptide(L)'
;MGILVRTNSLTRAVEEALRADRVPYRVSGGISFFQRKEVKDVIAYLRIIANPDDDTSLHRILNVPRRGFGRRFLEAMVEISRARECSLYSAMSAAAVAADSPLNESVRSTVADFLSLIEGSREKMLSGRNMAATLRSLTEAIDYWGYLVAENRNASMARWKQDNVDGIISSLAAYEQDPDNME
;
A
#
# COMPACT_ATOMS: atom_id res chain seq x y z
N MET A 1 -30.02 1.16 13.44
CA MET A 1 -29.58 2.49 13.89
C MET A 1 -28.90 3.22 12.74
N GLY A 2 -29.01 4.54 12.68
CA GLY A 2 -28.32 5.37 11.68
C GLY A 2 -27.56 6.49 12.38
N ILE A 3 -26.32 6.74 11.96
CA ILE A 3 -25.49 7.85 12.46
C ILE A 3 -25.42 8.91 11.36
N LEU A 4 -25.92 10.12 11.63
CA LEU A 4 -25.84 11.24 10.71
C LEU A 4 -24.66 12.14 11.08
N VAL A 5 -23.79 12.40 10.11
CA VAL A 5 -22.66 13.32 10.27
C VAL A 5 -22.85 14.54 9.38
N ARG A 6 -22.45 15.71 9.90
CA ARG A 6 -22.60 16.99 9.18
C ARG A 6 -21.66 17.13 7.98
N THR A 7 -20.50 16.51 8.05
CA THR A 7 -19.45 16.59 7.02
C THR A 7 -18.80 15.22 6.83
N ASN A 8 -18.52 14.83 5.58
CA ASN A 8 -17.90 13.54 5.23
C ASN A 8 -16.49 13.33 5.83
N SER A 9 -15.82 14.40 6.28
CA SER A 9 -14.56 14.30 7.01
C SER A 9 -14.73 13.68 8.39
N LEU A 10 -15.90 13.84 9.02
CA LEU A 10 -16.22 13.28 10.34
C LEU A 10 -16.54 11.78 10.28
N THR A 11 -16.85 11.25 9.09
CA THR A 11 -17.17 9.84 8.89
C THR A 11 -16.02 8.94 9.31
N ARG A 12 -14.76 9.38 9.14
CA ARG A 12 -13.57 8.59 9.45
C ARG A 12 -13.51 8.14 10.91
N ALA A 13 -13.62 9.06 11.85
CA ALA A 13 -13.53 8.74 13.28
C ALA A 13 -14.63 7.76 13.72
N VAL A 14 -15.84 7.91 13.14
CA VAL A 14 -16.95 6.98 13.38
C VAL A 14 -16.66 5.60 12.78
N GLU A 15 -16.16 5.54 11.55
CA GLU A 15 -15.78 4.27 10.91
C GLU A 15 -14.65 3.54 11.66
N GLU A 16 -13.66 4.27 12.15
CA GLU A 16 -12.55 3.72 12.94
C GLU A 16 -13.04 3.12 14.26
N ALA A 17 -13.87 3.85 15.01
CA ALA A 17 -14.45 3.36 16.27
C ALA A 17 -15.32 2.10 16.05
N LEU A 18 -16.22 2.14 15.07
CA LEU A 18 -17.06 0.99 14.75
C LEU A 18 -16.23 -0.23 14.34
N ARG A 19 -15.10 -0.01 13.63
CA ARG A 19 -14.21 -1.12 13.27
C ARG A 19 -13.43 -1.67 14.45
N ALA A 20 -12.93 -0.81 15.34
CA ALA A 20 -12.22 -1.24 16.55
C ALA A 20 -13.11 -2.18 17.38
N ASP A 21 -14.39 -1.84 17.51
CA ASP A 21 -15.39 -2.64 18.22
C ASP A 21 -15.97 -3.79 17.38
N ARG A 22 -15.45 -4.02 16.17
CA ARG A 22 -15.89 -5.05 15.21
C ARG A 22 -17.39 -4.97 14.88
N VAL A 23 -17.96 -3.77 14.92
CA VAL A 23 -19.36 -3.49 14.59
C VAL A 23 -19.51 -3.35 13.07
N PRO A 24 -20.32 -4.19 12.39
CA PRO A 24 -20.58 -4.07 10.97
C PRO A 24 -21.27 -2.74 10.64
N TYR A 25 -20.79 -2.04 9.60
CA TYR A 25 -21.35 -0.75 9.21
C TYR A 25 -21.38 -0.57 7.68
N ARG A 26 -22.20 0.39 7.22
CA ARG A 26 -22.27 0.82 5.83
C ARG A 26 -22.39 2.34 5.77
N VAL A 27 -21.58 2.95 4.91
CA VAL A 27 -21.65 4.40 4.65
C VAL A 27 -22.64 4.66 3.51
N SER A 28 -23.55 5.61 3.71
CA SER A 28 -24.50 6.10 2.71
C SER A 28 -24.16 7.55 2.33
N GLY A 29 -24.27 7.92 1.05
CA GLY A 29 -24.02 9.29 0.58
C GLY A 29 -22.55 9.66 0.33
N GLY A 30 -21.65 8.68 0.34
CA GLY A 30 -20.23 8.87 0.06
C GLY A 30 -19.47 7.55 -0.01
N ILE A 31 -18.16 7.64 -0.26
CA ILE A 31 -17.25 6.49 -0.26
C ILE A 31 -16.65 6.37 1.15
N SER A 32 -16.73 5.17 1.75
CA SER A 32 -16.06 4.86 3.02
C SER A 32 -14.59 5.24 2.96
N PHE A 33 -14.04 5.75 4.06
CA PHE A 33 -12.62 6.14 4.12
C PHE A 33 -11.69 5.03 3.61
N PHE A 34 -11.92 3.79 4.05
CA PHE A 34 -11.13 2.61 3.67
C PHE A 34 -11.43 2.07 2.27
N GLN A 35 -12.47 2.60 1.62
CA GLN A 35 -12.78 2.30 0.25
C GLN A 35 -12.12 3.26 -0.75
N ARG A 36 -11.55 4.38 -0.27
CA ARG A 36 -10.87 5.36 -1.11
C ARG A 36 -9.62 4.75 -1.75
N LYS A 37 -9.33 5.18 -2.99
CA LYS A 37 -8.27 4.59 -3.79
C LYS A 37 -6.91 4.68 -3.08
N GLU A 38 -6.51 5.89 -2.69
CA GLU A 38 -5.24 6.15 -2.05
C GLU A 38 -5.06 5.42 -0.71
N VAL A 39 -6.14 5.33 0.07
CA VAL A 39 -6.14 4.57 1.32
C VAL A 39 -5.92 3.08 1.06
N LYS A 40 -6.60 2.51 0.07
CA LYS A 40 -6.38 1.10 -0.31
C LYS A 40 -4.98 0.84 -0.86
N ASP A 41 -4.39 1.79 -1.57
CA ASP A 41 -3.05 1.65 -2.13
C ASP A 41 -2.02 1.58 -0.98
N VAL A 42 -2.12 2.51 -0.01
CA VAL A 42 -1.29 2.52 1.21
C VAL A 42 -1.48 1.23 2.01
N ILE A 43 -2.73 0.79 2.22
CA ILE A 43 -3.02 -0.47 2.93
C ILE A 43 -2.42 -1.67 2.20
N ALA A 44 -2.43 -1.68 0.87
CA ALA A 44 -1.83 -2.77 0.10
C ALA A 44 -0.29 -2.80 0.24
N TYR A 45 0.37 -1.64 0.32
CA TYR A 45 1.79 -1.59 0.69
C TYR A 45 2.05 -2.19 2.08
N LEU A 46 1.26 -1.79 3.08
CA LEU A 46 1.36 -2.32 4.44
C LEU A 46 1.14 -3.84 4.46
N ARG A 47 0.16 -4.34 3.70
CA ARG A 47 -0.11 -5.78 3.58
C ARG A 47 1.04 -6.55 2.96
N ILE A 48 1.66 -6.03 1.90
CA ILE A 48 2.82 -6.68 1.28
C ILE A 48 4.04 -6.68 2.19
N ILE A 49 4.23 -5.61 2.95
CA ILE A 49 5.29 -5.56 3.95
C ILE A 49 5.05 -6.61 5.04
N ALA A 50 3.82 -6.74 5.55
CA ALA A 50 3.48 -7.74 6.56
C ALA A 50 3.49 -9.17 6.01
N ASN A 51 2.98 -9.36 4.80
CA ASN A 51 2.82 -10.64 4.11
C ASN A 51 3.11 -10.49 2.61
N PRO A 52 4.34 -10.81 2.16
CA PRO A 52 4.72 -10.77 0.74
C PRO A 52 3.89 -11.70 -0.16
N ASP A 53 3.23 -12.71 0.39
CA ASP A 53 2.44 -13.69 -0.37
C ASP A 53 1.00 -13.21 -0.69
N ASP A 54 0.63 -11.98 -0.33
CA ASP A 54 -0.66 -11.39 -0.71
C ASP A 54 -0.66 -10.89 -2.17
N ASP A 55 -0.83 -11.81 -3.11
CA ASP A 55 -0.87 -11.50 -4.55
C ASP A 55 -1.90 -10.43 -4.92
N THR A 56 -3.01 -10.33 -4.19
CA THR A 56 -4.07 -9.33 -4.46
C THR A 56 -3.58 -7.93 -4.14
N SER A 57 -2.93 -7.77 -2.98
CA SER A 57 -2.32 -6.50 -2.59
C SER A 57 -1.13 -6.15 -3.47
N LEU A 58 -0.32 -7.14 -3.86
CA LEU A 58 0.84 -6.92 -4.73
C LEU A 58 0.38 -6.39 -6.09
N HIS A 59 -0.56 -7.08 -6.73
CA HIS A 59 -1.09 -6.69 -8.03
C HIS A 59 -1.65 -5.26 -8.04
N ARG A 60 -2.21 -4.80 -6.90
CA ARG A 60 -2.68 -3.42 -6.73
C ARG A 60 -1.55 -2.39 -6.80
N ILE A 61 -0.43 -2.66 -6.13
CA ILE A 61 0.64 -1.65 -5.91
C ILE A 61 1.79 -1.74 -6.90
N LEU A 62 1.89 -2.82 -7.69
CA LEU A 62 2.98 -3.03 -8.65
C LEU A 62 3.26 -1.78 -9.50
N ASN A 63 2.21 -1.18 -10.06
CA ASN A 63 2.29 0.03 -10.89
C ASN A 63 1.75 1.30 -10.21
N VAL A 64 1.69 1.33 -8.88
CA VAL A 64 1.26 2.50 -8.13
C VAL A 64 2.33 2.90 -7.12
N PRO A 65 3.14 3.95 -7.37
CA PRO A 65 3.23 4.77 -8.59
C PRO A 65 3.72 4.02 -9.83
N ARG A 66 3.60 4.64 -11.02
CA ARG A 66 3.91 3.97 -12.30
C ARG A 66 5.38 3.56 -12.36
N ARG A 67 5.64 2.26 -12.55
CA ARG A 67 6.99 1.67 -12.67
C ARG A 67 7.31 1.09 -14.05
N GLY A 68 6.33 1.09 -14.95
CA GLY A 68 6.53 0.54 -16.29
C GLY A 68 6.38 -0.99 -16.36
N PHE A 69 5.79 -1.63 -15.36
CA PHE A 69 5.44 -3.05 -15.44
C PHE A 69 4.28 -3.24 -16.42
N GLY A 70 4.60 -3.54 -17.68
CA GLY A 70 3.61 -3.76 -18.73
C GLY A 70 2.85 -5.09 -18.58
N ARG A 71 1.86 -5.30 -19.46
CA ARG A 71 1.05 -6.53 -19.49
C ARG A 71 1.91 -7.80 -19.61
N ARG A 72 2.92 -7.78 -20.49
CA ARG A 72 3.84 -8.91 -20.70
C ARG A 72 4.64 -9.27 -19.45
N PHE A 73 5.03 -8.26 -18.66
CA PHE A 73 5.72 -8.51 -17.39
C PHE A 73 4.79 -9.27 -16.42
N LEU A 74 3.55 -8.79 -16.27
CA LEU A 74 2.57 -9.42 -15.38
C LEU A 74 2.23 -10.85 -15.84
N GLU A 75 2.02 -11.06 -17.14
CA GLU A 75 1.80 -12.39 -17.73
C GLU A 75 2.96 -13.33 -17.40
N ALA A 76 4.20 -12.90 -17.62
CA ALA A 76 5.40 -13.68 -17.32
C ALA A 76 5.53 -14.01 -15.82
N MET A 77 5.24 -13.06 -14.92
CA MET A 77 5.30 -13.32 -13.46
C MET A 77 4.23 -14.32 -13.02
N VAL A 78 3.03 -14.25 -13.59
CA VAL A 78 1.96 -15.22 -13.33
C VAL A 78 2.34 -16.61 -13.84
N GLU A 79 2.94 -16.71 -15.02
CA GLU A 79 3.42 -17.98 -15.57
C GLU A 79 4.51 -18.60 -14.70
N ILE A 80 5.50 -17.80 -14.26
CA ILE A 80 6.57 -18.26 -13.37
C ILE A 80 5.99 -18.69 -12.01
N SER A 81 5.10 -17.89 -11.42
CA SER A 81 4.42 -18.21 -10.16
C SER A 81 3.67 -19.54 -10.24
N ARG A 82 2.93 -19.78 -11.33
CA ARG A 82 2.23 -21.05 -11.56
C ARG A 82 3.17 -22.22 -11.76
N ALA A 83 4.21 -22.04 -12.59
CA ALA A 83 5.16 -23.11 -12.89
C ALA A 83 5.99 -23.54 -11.67
N ARG A 84 6.22 -22.62 -10.72
CA ARG A 84 7.01 -22.84 -9.51
C ARG A 84 6.16 -23.01 -8.24
N GLU A 85 4.84 -22.98 -8.38
CA GLU A 85 3.87 -23.04 -7.28
C GLU A 85 4.20 -22.06 -6.14
N CYS A 86 4.55 -20.82 -6.48
CA CYS A 86 4.97 -19.78 -5.53
C CYS A 86 4.17 -18.48 -5.70
N SER A 87 4.28 -17.56 -4.74
CA SER A 87 3.64 -16.25 -4.83
C SER A 87 4.23 -15.40 -5.96
N LEU A 88 3.50 -14.37 -6.39
CA LEU A 88 3.99 -13.41 -7.39
C LEU A 88 5.26 -12.70 -6.88
N TYR A 89 5.35 -12.45 -5.57
CA TYR A 89 6.54 -11.84 -4.96
C TYR A 89 7.78 -12.76 -5.12
N SER A 90 7.64 -14.05 -4.82
CA SER A 90 8.71 -15.03 -5.03
C SER A 90 9.06 -15.19 -6.51
N ALA A 91 8.08 -15.16 -7.40
CA ALA A 91 8.30 -15.21 -8.84
C ALA A 91 9.12 -14.01 -9.34
N MET A 92 8.80 -12.81 -8.86
CA MET A 92 9.55 -11.58 -9.14
C MET A 92 10.98 -11.65 -8.62
N SER A 93 11.17 -12.09 -7.37
CA SER A 93 12.48 -12.27 -6.76
C SER A 93 13.35 -13.23 -7.57
N ALA A 94 12.79 -14.37 -7.98
CA ALA A 94 13.50 -15.33 -8.80
C ALA A 94 13.81 -14.80 -10.21
N ALA A 95 12.87 -14.10 -10.85
CA ALA A 95 13.07 -13.52 -12.17
C ALA A 95 14.09 -12.37 -12.16
N ALA A 96 14.27 -11.68 -11.03
CA ALA A 96 15.27 -10.63 -10.87
C ALA A 96 16.71 -11.17 -10.92
N VAL A 97 16.94 -12.40 -10.43
CA VAL A 97 18.29 -13.00 -10.34
C VAL A 97 18.56 -14.09 -11.39
N ALA A 98 17.53 -14.62 -12.05
CA ALA A 98 17.67 -15.69 -13.03
C ALA A 98 18.51 -15.26 -14.25
N ALA A 99 19.51 -16.07 -14.62
CA ALA A 99 20.35 -15.82 -15.80
C ALA A 99 19.55 -15.90 -17.11
N ASP A 100 18.55 -16.78 -17.15
CA ASP A 100 17.62 -17.02 -18.25
C ASP A 100 16.29 -16.26 -18.12
N SER A 101 16.28 -15.15 -17.35
CA SER A 101 15.06 -14.37 -17.12
C SER A 101 14.46 -13.88 -18.44
N PRO A 102 13.12 -13.97 -18.61
CA PRO A 102 12.43 -13.38 -19.76
C PRO A 102 12.40 -11.84 -19.73
N LEU A 103 12.93 -11.23 -18.67
CA LEU A 103 12.94 -9.79 -18.46
C LEU A 103 14.20 -9.14 -19.05
N ASN A 104 14.02 -7.97 -19.65
CA ASN A 104 15.16 -7.14 -20.03
C ASN A 104 15.81 -6.51 -18.78
N GLU A 105 17.04 -6.02 -18.94
CA GLU A 105 17.85 -5.50 -17.84
C GLU A 105 17.20 -4.31 -17.12
N SER A 106 16.54 -3.41 -17.86
CA SER A 106 15.85 -2.26 -17.27
C SER A 106 14.71 -2.69 -16.35
N VAL A 107 13.86 -3.63 -16.79
CA VAL A 107 12.76 -4.16 -15.99
C VAL A 107 13.31 -4.94 -14.79
N ARG A 108 14.38 -5.72 -14.98
CA ARG A 108 15.05 -6.43 -13.90
C ARG A 108 15.53 -5.48 -12.80
N SER A 109 16.18 -4.38 -13.17
CA SER A 109 16.59 -3.32 -12.22
C SER A 109 15.38 -2.76 -11.48
N THR A 110 14.30 -2.40 -12.18
CA THR A 110 13.09 -1.86 -11.54
C THR A 110 12.43 -2.85 -10.57
N VAL A 111 12.45 -4.15 -10.90
CA VAL A 111 11.98 -5.20 -9.98
C VAL A 111 12.89 -5.26 -8.75
N ALA A 112 14.21 -5.29 -8.94
CA ALA A 112 15.17 -5.32 -7.84
C ALA A 112 15.04 -4.12 -6.91
N ASP A 113 14.87 -2.91 -7.46
CA ASP A 113 14.63 -1.68 -6.68
C ASP A 113 13.33 -1.77 -5.87
N PHE A 114 12.25 -2.27 -6.48
CA PHE A 114 10.98 -2.46 -5.80
C PHE A 114 11.09 -3.48 -4.66
N LEU A 115 11.70 -4.65 -4.91
CA LEU A 115 11.90 -5.68 -3.89
C LEU A 115 12.76 -5.16 -2.73
N SER A 116 13.83 -4.43 -3.04
CA SER A 116 14.74 -3.86 -2.03
C SER A 116 14.03 -2.81 -1.16
N LEU A 117 13.16 -1.99 -1.76
CA LEU A 117 12.33 -1.03 -1.05
C LEU A 117 11.34 -1.72 -0.08
N ILE A 118 10.67 -2.77 -0.54
CA ILE A 118 9.74 -3.54 0.29
C ILE A 118 10.48 -4.21 1.44
N GLU A 119 11.60 -4.88 1.18
CA GLU A 119 12.37 -5.57 2.21
C GLU A 119 12.94 -4.59 3.25
N GLY A 120 13.51 -3.46 2.81
CA GLY A 120 14.02 -2.43 3.72
C GLY A 120 12.92 -1.75 4.55
N SER A 121 11.69 -1.65 4.02
CA SER A 121 10.53 -1.17 4.78
C SER A 121 10.03 -2.23 5.76
N ARG A 122 10.10 -3.51 5.37
CA ARG A 122 9.70 -4.66 6.19
C ARG A 122 10.59 -4.83 7.41
N GLU A 123 11.90 -4.77 7.25
CA GLU A 123 12.84 -4.83 8.37
C GLU A 123 12.53 -3.76 9.43
N LYS A 124 12.33 -2.51 9.00
CA LYS A 124 12.02 -1.39 9.90
C LYS A 124 10.66 -1.54 10.57
N MET A 125 9.63 -1.94 9.83
CA MET A 125 8.27 -2.03 10.35
C MET A 125 8.07 -3.20 11.31
N LEU A 126 8.75 -4.33 11.06
CA LEU A 126 8.71 -5.50 11.94
C LEU A 126 9.50 -5.32 13.25
N SER A 127 10.33 -4.27 13.35
CA SER A 127 11.00 -3.92 14.62
C SER A 127 10.03 -3.41 15.70
N GLY A 128 8.75 -3.19 15.35
CA GLY A 128 7.70 -2.72 16.26
C GLY A 128 7.81 -1.24 16.63
N ARG A 129 8.88 -0.55 16.21
CA ARG A 129 9.10 0.87 16.47
C ARG A 129 9.23 1.61 15.14
N ASN A 130 8.71 2.83 15.06
CA ASN A 130 8.82 3.70 13.89
C ASN A 130 8.09 3.20 12.62
N MET A 131 7.06 2.36 12.72
CA MET A 131 6.06 2.10 11.68
C MET A 131 5.55 3.39 11.01
N ALA A 132 5.17 4.42 11.78
CA ALA A 132 4.64 5.66 11.20
C ALA A 132 5.70 6.42 10.39
N ALA A 133 6.92 6.51 10.92
CA ALA A 133 8.06 7.10 10.21
C ALA A 133 8.46 6.25 8.99
N THR A 134 8.42 4.92 9.10
CA THR A 134 8.72 4.00 8.00
C THR A 134 7.71 4.15 6.88
N LEU A 135 6.41 4.22 7.18
CA LEU A 135 5.39 4.46 6.17
C LEU A 135 5.59 5.83 5.50
N ARG A 136 5.91 6.88 6.26
CA ARG A 136 6.22 8.19 5.70
C ARG A 136 7.40 8.10 4.72
N SER A 137 8.52 7.52 5.15
CA SER A 137 9.70 7.33 4.30
C SER A 137 9.40 6.48 3.07
N LEU A 138 8.55 5.45 3.17
CA LEU A 138 8.10 4.66 2.04
C LEU A 138 7.31 5.50 1.04
N THR A 139 6.35 6.30 1.50
CA THR A 139 5.55 7.17 0.61
C THR A 139 6.39 8.25 -0.09
N GLU A 140 7.44 8.73 0.57
CA GLU A 140 8.42 9.65 0.00
C GLU A 140 9.32 8.94 -1.01
N ALA A 141 9.85 7.76 -0.68
CA ALA A 141 10.73 6.99 -1.53
C ALA A 141 10.07 6.56 -2.85
N ILE A 142 8.76 6.29 -2.84
CA ILE A 142 8.00 5.99 -4.06
C ILE A 142 7.51 7.24 -4.81
N ASP A 143 7.76 8.44 -4.29
CA ASP A 143 7.19 9.71 -4.77
C ASP A 143 5.66 9.64 -4.92
N TYR A 144 4.97 9.22 -3.85
CA TYR A 144 3.51 9.09 -3.87
C TYR A 144 2.83 10.45 -4.07
N TRP A 145 3.42 11.53 -3.54
CA TRP A 145 2.92 12.88 -3.76
C TRP A 145 3.01 13.28 -5.24
N GLY A 146 4.16 13.10 -5.89
CA GLY A 146 4.31 13.35 -7.32
C GLY A 146 3.32 12.55 -8.16
N TYR A 147 3.08 11.28 -7.77
CA TYR A 147 2.04 10.45 -8.37
C TYR A 147 0.63 11.04 -8.21
N LEU A 148 0.25 11.46 -7.02
CA LEU A 148 -1.06 12.08 -6.77
C LEU A 148 -1.23 13.37 -7.57
N VAL A 149 -0.21 14.21 -7.65
CA VAL A 149 -0.24 15.44 -8.46
C VAL A 149 -0.38 15.11 -9.94
N ALA A 150 0.37 14.15 -10.45
CA ALA A 150 0.31 13.75 -11.86
C ALA A 150 -1.03 13.12 -12.26
N GLU A 151 -1.68 12.38 -11.34
CA GLU A 151 -2.95 11.71 -11.62
C GLU A 151 -4.19 12.62 -11.47
N ASN A 152 -4.06 13.75 -10.76
CA ASN A 152 -5.19 14.62 -10.46
C ASN A 152 -5.04 15.98 -11.16
N ARG A 153 -6.09 16.39 -11.89
CA ARG A 153 -6.12 17.69 -12.61
C ARG A 153 -6.07 18.91 -11.70
N ASN A 154 -6.41 18.74 -10.42
CA ASN A 154 -6.52 19.83 -9.45
C ASN A 154 -5.63 19.54 -8.23
N ALA A 155 -4.76 20.50 -7.91
CA ALA A 155 -3.89 20.45 -6.73
C ALA A 155 -4.67 20.27 -5.42
N SER A 156 -5.86 20.88 -5.28
CA SER A 156 -6.70 20.71 -4.09
C SER A 156 -7.18 19.27 -3.92
N MET A 157 -7.43 18.56 -5.02
CA MET A 157 -7.81 17.14 -4.96
C MET A 157 -6.62 16.24 -4.62
N ALA A 158 -5.46 16.51 -5.20
CA ALA A 158 -4.22 15.82 -4.82
C ALA A 158 -3.91 16.02 -3.33
N ARG A 159 -4.03 17.25 -2.82
CA ARG A 159 -3.86 17.56 -1.40
C ARG A 159 -4.85 16.81 -0.52
N TRP A 160 -6.13 16.79 -0.87
CA TRP A 160 -7.14 16.04 -0.11
C TRP A 160 -6.85 14.53 -0.07
N LYS A 161 -6.33 13.94 -1.16
CA LYS A 161 -5.88 12.54 -1.19
C LYS A 161 -4.64 12.34 -0.33
N GLN A 162 -3.70 13.27 -0.36
CA GLN A 162 -2.53 13.26 0.51
C GLN A 162 -2.94 13.33 1.99
N ASP A 163 -3.94 14.15 2.34
CA ASP A 163 -4.45 14.24 3.71
C ASP A 163 -5.06 12.89 4.18
N ASN A 164 -5.61 12.10 3.27
CA ASN A 164 -6.08 10.75 3.59
C ASN A 164 -4.92 9.78 3.88
N VAL A 165 -3.82 9.89 3.13
CA VAL A 165 -2.59 9.12 3.36
C VAL A 165 -1.91 9.54 4.68
N ASP A 166 -1.75 10.84 4.90
CA ASP A 166 -1.25 11.43 6.14
C ASP A 166 -2.12 10.98 7.33
N GLY A 167 -3.41 10.82 7.09
CA GLY A 167 -4.35 10.23 8.03
C GLY A 167 -3.95 8.84 8.51
N ILE A 168 -3.61 7.92 7.60
CA ILE A 168 -3.16 6.57 7.96
C ILE A 168 -1.86 6.61 8.76
N ILE A 169 -0.92 7.49 8.38
CA ILE A 169 0.34 7.68 9.11
C ILE A 169 0.07 8.13 10.55
N SER A 170 -0.86 9.08 10.74
CA SER A 170 -1.25 9.53 12.08
C SER A 170 -1.92 8.43 12.90
N SER A 171 -2.72 7.56 12.29
CA SER A 171 -3.31 6.40 12.98
C SER A 171 -2.25 5.40 13.42
N LEU A 172 -1.22 5.15 12.60
CA LEU A 172 -0.08 4.32 13.00
C LEU A 172 0.70 4.96 14.15
N ALA A 173 0.94 6.27 14.09
CA ALA A 173 1.64 6.98 15.18
C ALA A 173 0.89 6.90 16.51
N ALA A 174 -0.45 6.97 16.48
CA ALA A 174 -1.27 6.79 17.66
C ALA A 174 -1.18 5.34 18.19
N TYR A 175 -1.20 4.35 17.30
CA TYR A 175 -1.05 2.93 17.66
C TYR A 175 0.31 2.64 18.32
N GLU A 176 1.40 3.24 17.80
CA GLU A 176 2.76 3.09 18.35
C GLU A 176 2.93 3.68 19.76
N GLN A 177 2.17 4.74 20.07
CA GLN A 177 2.25 5.43 21.37
C GLN A 177 1.35 4.80 22.43
N ASP A 178 0.50 3.86 22.04
CA ASP A 178 -0.43 3.18 22.93
C ASP A 178 0.34 2.19 23.84
N PRO A 179 0.32 2.38 25.17
CA PRO A 179 1.04 1.52 26.11
C PRO A 179 0.65 0.05 26.01
N ASP A 180 -0.60 -0.25 25.64
CA ASP A 180 -1.12 -1.61 25.54
C ASP A 180 -0.56 -2.38 24.32
N ASN A 181 0.08 -1.67 23.37
CA ASN A 181 0.68 -2.24 22.17
C ASN A 181 2.22 -2.28 22.21
N MET A 182 2.84 -1.93 23.36
CA MET A 182 4.30 -1.88 23.51
C MET A 182 4.94 -3.18 24.03
N GLU A 183 4.16 -4.26 24.21
CA GLU A 183 4.63 -5.58 24.64
C GLU A 183 4.94 -6.56 23.49
#